data_AF-A0A951INI7-F1
#
_entry.id   AF-A0A951INI7-F1
#
_cell.length_a   1.000
_cell.length_b   1.000
_cell.length_c   1.000
_cell.angle_alpha   90.00
_cell.angle_beta   90.00
_cell.angle_gamma   90.00
#
_symmetry.space_group_name_H-M   'P 1'
#
loop_
_entity.id
_entity.type
_entity.pdbx_description
1 polymer ?
#
loop_
_entity_poly.entity_id
_entity_poly.type
_entity_poly.pdbx_seq_one_letter_code
_entity_poly.pdbx_strand_id
1 'polypeptide(L)' 'MNKSPRNPSEESRPSLKRRTLFAGASTVGALAAAATLIPRVAPEETAAVEPKPAPVKGGGYSLSDHVKQYYQTTRI' A
#
# COMPACT_ATOMS: atom_id res chain seq x y z
N MET A 1 -55.78 41.46 -20.22
CA MET A 1 -55.05 41.16 -18.97
C MET A 1 -54.60 39.71 -19.06
N ASN A 2 -53.34 39.47 -19.42
CA ASN A 2 -52.88 38.13 -19.75
C ASN A 2 -51.65 37.84 -18.87
N LYS A 3 -51.88 37.27 -17.68
CA LYS A 3 -50.80 36.77 -16.82
C LYS A 3 -50.66 35.28 -17.08
N SER A 4 -49.58 34.88 -17.77
CA SER A 4 -49.18 33.47 -17.88
C SER A 4 -48.66 32.99 -16.53
N PRO A 5 -49.00 31.76 -16.08
CA PRO A 5 -48.48 31.22 -14.84
C PRO A 5 -47.02 30.79 -15.02
N ARG A 6 -46.18 31.15 -14.05
CA ARG A 6 -44.79 30.72 -13.96
C ARG A 6 -44.77 29.36 -13.25
N ASN A 7 -44.22 28.32 -13.89
CA ASN A 7 -44.12 26.99 -13.29
C ASN A 7 -43.06 26.99 -12.16
N PRO A 8 -43.40 26.53 -10.93
CA PRO A 8 -42.43 26.35 -9.86
C PRO A 8 -42.06 24.87 -9.77
N SER A 9 -41.03 24.44 -10.50
CA SER A 9 -40.44 23.09 -10.31
C SER A 9 -39.00 22.97 -10.81
N GLU A 10 -38.23 24.06 -10.78
CA GLU A 10 -36.77 23.96 -10.77
C GLU A 10 -36.28 24.04 -9.32
N GLU A 11 -36.66 23.02 -8.54
CA GLU A 11 -36.01 22.73 -7.27
C GLU A 11 -34.53 22.46 -7.58
N SER A 12 -33.68 23.35 -7.06
CA SER A 12 -32.23 23.40 -7.20
C SER A 12 -31.59 22.02 -7.17
N ARG A 13 -31.37 21.41 -8.34
CA ARG A 13 -30.42 20.30 -8.45
C ARG A 13 -29.05 20.90 -8.18
N PRO A 14 -28.32 20.47 -7.13
CA PRO A 14 -26.97 20.97 -6.92
C PRO A 14 -26.18 20.66 -8.19
N SER A 15 -25.65 21.72 -8.82
CA SER A 15 -24.82 21.61 -10.02
C SER A 15 -23.57 20.82 -9.65
N LEU A 16 -23.63 19.50 -9.84
CA LEU A 16 -22.52 18.60 -9.59
C LEU A 16 -21.41 18.98 -10.57
N LYS A 17 -20.36 19.62 -10.05
CA LYS A 17 -19.17 19.93 -10.83
C LYS A 17 -18.51 18.61 -11.20
N ARG A 18 -18.77 18.10 -12.41
CA ARG A 18 -18.24 16.81 -12.89
C ARG A 18 -16.75 16.64 -12.63
N ARG A 19 -15.96 17.73 -12.70
CA ARG A 19 -14.52 17.77 -12.35
C ARG A 19 -14.20 17.40 -10.90
N THR A 20 -15.02 17.77 -9.90
CA THR A 20 -14.74 17.41 -8.50
C THR A 20 -14.99 15.94 -8.24
N LEU A 21 -15.99 15.35 -8.91
CA LEU A 21 -16.24 13.92 -8.86
C LEU A 21 -15.07 13.13 -9.45
N PHE A 22 -14.55 13.56 -10.62
CA PHE A 22 -13.40 12.90 -11.23
C PHE A 22 -12.10 13.11 -10.45
N ALA A 23 -11.90 14.28 -9.82
CA ALA A 23 -10.74 14.52 -8.95
C ALA A 23 -10.72 13.62 -7.71
N GLY A 24 -11.89 13.33 -7.12
CA GLY A 24 -12.00 12.39 -6.00
C GLY A 24 -11.75 10.93 -6.42
N ALA A 25 -12.34 10.50 -7.54
CA ALA A 25 -12.21 9.11 -7.98
C ALA A 25 -10.80 8.77 -8.51
N SER A 26 -10.12 9.71 -9.18
CA SER A 26 -8.80 9.45 -9.77
C SER A 26 -7.69 9.30 -8.72
N THR A 27 -7.77 10.05 -7.62
CA THR A 27 -6.75 10.03 -6.56
C THR A 27 -6.71 8.70 -5.82
N VAL A 28 -7.87 8.10 -5.51
CA VAL A 28 -7.96 6.77 -4.89
C VAL A 28 -7.40 5.69 -5.80
N GLY A 29 -7.74 5.74 -7.10
CA GLY A 29 -7.22 4.78 -8.08
C GLY A 29 -5.71 4.89 -8.30
N ALA A 30 -5.18 6.11 -8.38
CA ALA A 30 -3.74 6.35 -8.55
C ALA A 30 -2.93 5.88 -7.32
N LEU A 31 -3.42 6.13 -6.11
CA LEU A 31 -2.80 5.63 -4.88
C LEU A 31 -2.82 4.09 -4.81
N ALA A 32 -3.94 3.46 -5.15
CA ALA A 32 -4.05 2.01 -5.19
C ALA A 32 -3.06 1.40 -6.20
N ALA A 33 -2.98 1.96 -7.42
CA ALA A 33 -2.03 1.51 -8.44
C ALA A 33 -0.57 1.71 -8.00
N ALA A 34 -0.23 2.87 -7.42
CA ALA A 34 1.11 3.12 -6.92
C ALA A 34 1.52 2.15 -5.80
N ALA A 35 0.58 1.80 -4.91
CA ALA A 35 0.83 0.81 -3.86
C ALA A 35 1.13 -0.60 -4.41
N THR A 36 0.62 -0.96 -5.59
CA THR A 36 0.92 -2.26 -6.22
C THR A 36 2.34 -2.36 -6.78
N LEU A 37 3.00 -1.23 -7.04
CA LEU A 37 4.38 -1.19 -7.56
C LEU A 37 5.43 -1.24 -6.45
N ILE A 38 5.04 -1.07 -5.18
CA ILE A 38 5.96 -1.22 -4.05
C ILE A 38 6.37 -2.69 -3.98
N PRO A 39 7.68 -3.02 -4.04
CA PRO A 39 8.15 -4.39 -3.88
C PRO A 39 7.57 -4.95 -2.58
N ARG A 40 6.71 -5.96 -2.72
CA ARG A 40 6.08 -6.64 -1.59
C ARG A 40 7.19 -7.37 -0.84
N VAL A 41 7.71 -6.76 0.21
CA VAL A 41 8.47 -7.48 1.24
C VAL A 41 7.44 -8.39 1.89
N ALA A 42 7.48 -9.68 1.57
CA ALA A 42 6.71 -10.67 2.31
C ALA A 42 7.07 -10.47 3.79
N PRO A 43 6.08 -10.39 4.71
CA PRO A 43 6.43 -10.43 6.11
C PRO A 43 7.26 -11.70 6.29
N GLU A 44 8.51 -11.55 6.74
CA GLU A 44 9.29 -12.70 7.18
C GLU A 44 8.43 -13.36 8.23
N GLU A 45 7.92 -14.54 7.89
CA GLU A 45 7.37 -15.46 8.86
C GLU A 45 8.49 -15.62 9.87
N THR A 46 8.28 -15.05 11.06
CA THR A 46 9.24 -15.15 12.16
C THR A 46 9.28 -16.62 12.49
N ALA A 47 10.18 -17.34 11.81
CA ALA A 47 10.41 -18.74 12.03
C ALA A 47 10.66 -18.88 13.52
N ALA A 48 9.78 -19.60 14.20
CA ALA A 48 9.92 -19.87 15.62
C ALA A 48 11.35 -20.37 15.83
N VAL A 49 12.15 -19.57 16.55
CA VAL A 49 13.56 -19.88 16.77
C VAL A 49 13.56 -21.09 17.69
N GLU A 50 13.68 -22.29 17.11
CA GLU A 50 13.91 -23.49 17.89
C GLU A 50 15.18 -23.28 18.73
N PRO A 51 15.15 -23.65 20.02
CA PRO A 51 16.30 -23.48 20.90
C PRO A 51 17.47 -24.30 20.36
N LYS A 52 18.50 -23.59 19.89
CA LYS A 52 19.66 -24.19 19.25
C LYS A 52 20.43 -25.01 20.30
N PRO A 53 20.74 -26.30 20.04
CA PRO A 53 21.41 -27.15 21.02
C PRO A 53 22.79 -26.59 21.38
N ALA A 54 23.21 -26.80 22.62
CA ALA A 54 24.47 -26.28 23.13
C ALA A 54 25.66 -26.81 22.30
N PRO A 55 26.59 -25.95 21.85
CA PRO A 55 27.68 -26.35 20.98
C PRO A 55 28.74 -27.15 21.74
N VAL A 56 29.01 -28.37 21.28
CA VAL A 56 29.92 -29.34 21.94
C VAL A 56 31.41 -28.97 21.86
N LYS A 57 31.82 -28.11 20.91
CA LYS A 57 33.23 -27.76 20.65
C LYS A 57 33.46 -26.25 20.47
N GLY A 58 32.92 -25.41 21.36
CA GLY A 58 33.22 -23.98 21.36
C GLY A 58 32.74 -23.22 20.11
N GLY A 59 31.56 -23.59 19.59
CA GLY A 59 30.97 -23.02 18.37
C GLY A 59 29.84 -22.04 18.67
N GLY A 60 30.13 -20.95 19.39
CA GLY A 60 29.13 -19.91 19.72
C GLY A 60 28.75 -18.99 18.56
N TYR A 61 29.36 -19.16 17.39
CA TYR A 61 29.09 -18.33 16.22
C TYR A 61 27.86 -18.85 15.46
N SER A 62 26.85 -17.99 15.33
CA SER A 62 25.70 -18.21 14.47
C SER A 62 25.84 -17.39 13.19
N LEU A 63 25.53 -18.02 12.06
CA LEU A 63 25.41 -17.32 10.78
C LEU A 63 24.17 -16.40 10.82
N SER A 64 24.38 -15.10 10.96
CA SER A 64 23.31 -14.09 10.90
C SER A 64 23.00 -13.69 9.46
N ASP A 65 21.77 -13.22 9.23
CA ASP A 65 21.34 -12.83 7.87
C ASP A 65 22.14 -11.66 7.32
N HIS A 66 22.60 -10.75 8.18
CA HIS A 66 23.52 -9.67 7.78
C HIS A 66 24.80 -10.20 7.11
N VAL A 67 25.40 -11.26 7.68
CA VAL A 67 26.61 -11.89 7.14
C VAL A 67 26.30 -12.60 5.83
N LYS A 68 25.15 -13.27 5.73
CA LYS A 68 24.69 -13.91 4.48
C LYS A 68 24.54 -12.87 3.36
N GLN A 69 23.89 -11.75 3.65
CA GLN A 69 23.67 -10.67 2.69
C GLN A 69 24.98 -10.04 2.24
N TYR A 70 25.92 -9.79 3.17
CA TYR A 70 27.24 -9.25 2.85
C TYR A 70 27.96 -10.09 1.80
N TYR A 71 28.02 -11.41 1.99
CA TYR A 71 28.66 -12.31 1.02
C TYR A 71 27.82 -12.56 -0.24
N GLN A 72 26.50 -12.40 -0.18
CA GLN A 72 25.64 -12.54 -1.36
C GLN A 72 25.88 -11.42 -2.38
N THR A 73 26.03 -10.18 -1.92
CA THR A 73 26.19 -9.02 -2.81
C THR A 73 27.63 -8.77 -3.26
N THR A 74 28.61 -9.35 -2.57
CA THR A 74 30.04 -9.16 -2.84
C THR A 74 30.70 -10.33 -3.55
N ARG A 75 29.96 -11.40 -3.87
CA ARG A 75 30.46 -12.51 -4.69
C ARG A 75 30.59 -12.08 -6.16
N ILE A 76 31.80 -12.20 -6.68
CA ILE A 76 32.20 -11.99 -8.09
C ILE A 76 32.01 -13.26 -8.92
#